data_AF-A0A3P6S8M5-F1
#
_entry.id   AF-A0A3P6S8M5-F1
#
_cell.length_a   1.000
_cell.length_b   1.000
_cell.length_c   1.000
_cell.angle_alpha   90.00
_cell.angle_beta   90.00
_cell.angle_gamma   90.00
#
_symmetry.space_group_name_H-M   'P 1'
#
loop_
_entity.id
_entity.type
_entity.pdbx_description
1 polymer ?
#
loop_
_entity_poly.entity_id
_entity_poly.type
_entity_poly.pdbx_seq_one_letter_code
_entity_poly.pdbx_strand_id
1 'polypeptide(L)'
;MAPTPTNLHLYSTPGSPATNDAWKCLTCKFPNCTYQETKVQSSFEHILIHCKGPTHHHFYLADIVKGEAENWQEILYSQEYEDNVGSVRLPYVISEVVPLGQGFGME
;
A
#
# COMPACT_ATOMS: atom_id res chain seq x y z
N MET A 1 -0.59 16.91 0.16
CA MET A 1 0.69 16.18 0.25
C MET A 1 0.65 15.09 -0.80
N ALA A 2 1.59 15.09 -1.75
CA ALA A 2 1.72 13.97 -2.68
C ALA A 2 2.20 12.72 -1.88
N PRO A 3 1.80 11.49 -2.28
CA PRO A 3 2.32 10.28 -1.65
C PRO A 3 3.85 10.25 -1.77
N THR A 4 4.54 9.73 -0.75
CA THR A 4 5.99 9.52 -0.84
C THR A 4 6.27 8.54 -1.98
N PRO A 5 7.39 8.69 -2.72
CA PRO A 5 7.70 7.84 -3.88
C PRO A 5 7.86 6.35 -3.52
N THR A 6 8.00 6.03 -2.24
CA THR A 6 8.07 4.67 -1.69
C THR A 6 6.71 4.09 -1.28
N ASN A 7 5.63 4.89 -1.33
CA ASN A 7 4.30 4.45 -0.96
C ASN A 7 3.41 4.34 -2.20
N LEU A 8 2.87 3.15 -2.41
CA LEU A 8 1.93 2.85 -3.48
C LEU A 8 0.69 2.25 -2.82
N HIS A 9 -0.45 2.93 -2.92
CA HIS A 9 -1.71 2.50 -2.32
C HIS A 9 -2.85 2.59 -3.33
N LEU A 10 -3.95 1.86 -3.06
CA LEU A 10 -5.17 1.96 -3.84
C LEU A 10 -6.07 3.06 -3.26
N TYR A 11 -6.56 3.93 -4.14
CA TYR A 11 -7.46 5.01 -3.81
C TYR A 11 -8.76 4.88 -4.61
N SER A 12 -9.87 5.27 -4.00
CA SER A 12 -11.17 5.43 -4.65
C SER A 12 -11.59 6.90 -4.67
N THR A 13 -12.29 7.28 -5.72
CA THR A 13 -12.88 8.63 -5.90
C THR A 13 -14.23 8.48 -6.58
N PRO A 14 -15.19 9.38 -6.32
CA PRO A 14 -16.41 9.46 -7.11
C PRO A 14 -16.08 9.62 -8.61
N GLY A 15 -16.83 8.93 -9.47
CA GLY A 15 -16.65 9.01 -10.92
C GLY A 15 -17.29 10.24 -11.57
N SER A 16 -18.19 10.92 -10.85
CA SER A 16 -18.81 12.17 -11.30
C SER A 16 -18.11 13.34 -10.60
N PRO A 17 -17.44 14.24 -11.34
CA PRO A 17 -16.73 15.36 -10.74
C PRO A 17 -17.69 16.24 -9.92
N ALA A 18 -17.55 16.25 -8.61
CA ALA A 18 -18.12 17.27 -7.74
C ALA A 18 -16.99 18.15 -7.21
N THR A 19 -17.29 19.42 -6.92
CA THR A 19 -16.31 20.39 -6.40
C THR A 19 -15.67 20.00 -5.06
N ASN A 20 -16.14 18.92 -4.42
CA ASN A 20 -15.67 18.39 -3.14
C ASN A 20 -15.27 16.90 -3.21
N ASP A 21 -14.81 16.40 -4.37
CA ASP A 21 -14.36 15.01 -4.47
C ASP A 21 -13.12 14.76 -3.60
N ALA A 22 -13.33 14.08 -2.48
CA ALA A 22 -12.25 13.61 -1.62
C ALA A 22 -11.82 12.21 -2.06
N TRP A 23 -10.54 12.04 -2.38
CA TRP A 23 -9.97 10.73 -2.62
C TRP A 23 -9.90 9.96 -1.31
N LYS A 24 -10.41 8.73 -1.29
CA LYS A 24 -10.37 7.85 -0.13
C LYS A 24 -9.32 6.77 -0.35
N CYS A 25 -8.39 6.63 0.59
CA CYS A 25 -7.43 5.53 0.54
C CYS A 25 -8.07 4.24 1.04
N LEU A 26 -8.08 3.19 0.22
CA LEU A 26 -8.63 1.89 0.59
C LEU A 26 -7.65 1.04 1.39
N THR A 27 -6.35 1.24 1.19
CA THR A 27 -5.32 0.34 1.73
C THR A 27 -4.35 1.00 2.73
N CYS A 28 -4.55 2.27 3.08
CA CYS A 28 -3.66 2.99 4.00
C CYS A 28 -3.77 2.51 5.47
N LYS A 29 -4.60 1.50 5.75
CA LYS A 29 -4.81 0.96 7.10
C LYS A 29 -3.60 0.18 7.63
N PHE A 30 -2.74 -0.35 6.76
CA PHE A 30 -1.65 -1.24 7.12
C PHE A 30 -0.31 -0.50 7.16
N PRO A 31 0.22 -0.12 8.33
CA PRO A 31 1.51 0.58 8.43
C PRO A 31 2.70 -0.29 8.00
N ASN A 32 2.54 -1.61 8.06
CA ASN A 32 3.51 -2.60 7.60
C ASN A 32 3.40 -2.90 6.10
N CYS A 33 2.43 -2.29 5.40
CA CYS A 33 2.23 -2.47 3.97
C CYS A 33 2.03 -1.14 3.24
N THR A 34 3.13 -0.51 2.84
CA THR A 34 3.09 0.79 2.17
C THR A 34 3.36 0.71 0.68
N TYR A 35 3.91 -0.40 0.18
CA TYR A 35 4.11 -0.64 -1.24
C TYR A 35 3.39 -1.92 -1.66
N GLN A 36 2.37 -1.79 -2.51
CA GLN A 36 1.47 -2.89 -2.86
C GLN A 36 1.11 -2.92 -4.34
N GLU A 37 0.86 -4.14 -4.82
CA GLU A 37 0.15 -4.39 -6.08
C GLU A 37 -1.27 -4.85 -5.77
N THR A 38 -2.27 -4.24 -6.42
CA THR A 38 -3.68 -4.55 -6.15
C THR A 38 -4.40 -5.03 -7.39
N LYS A 39 -5.16 -6.11 -7.26
CA LYS A 39 -6.03 -6.64 -8.30
C LYS A 39 -7.47 -6.55 -7.82
N VAL A 40 -8.28 -5.81 -8.55
CA VAL A 40 -9.71 -5.66 -8.28
C VAL A 40 -10.46 -6.65 -9.16
N GLN A 41 -11.38 -7.41 -8.57
CA GLN A 41 -12.25 -8.29 -9.33
C GLN A 41 -13.16 -7.48 -10.26
N SER A 42 -13.54 -8.05 -11.40
CA SER A 42 -14.39 -7.38 -12.40
C SER A 42 -15.75 -6.90 -11.87
N SER A 43 -16.31 -7.54 -10.84
CA SER A 43 -17.56 -7.09 -10.19
C SER A 43 -17.35 -5.93 -9.22
N PHE A 44 -16.09 -5.55 -8.94
CA PHE A 44 -15.72 -4.58 -7.91
C PHE A 44 -16.20 -4.95 -6.50
N GLU A 45 -16.34 -6.24 -6.21
CA GLU A 45 -16.75 -6.74 -4.89
C GLU A 45 -15.56 -7.18 -4.04
N HIS A 46 -14.48 -7.65 -4.67
CA HIS A 46 -13.30 -8.14 -3.95
C HIS A 46 -12.01 -7.50 -4.47
N ILE A 47 -11.05 -7.35 -3.57
CA ILE A 47 -9.69 -6.91 -3.87
C ILE A 47 -8.68 -7.90 -3.31
N LEU A 48 -7.73 -8.27 -4.17
CA LEU A 48 -6.52 -8.97 -3.78
C LEU A 48 -5.38 -7.95 -3.70
N ILE A 49 -4.73 -7.89 -2.54
CA ILE A 49 -3.62 -6.99 -2.28
C ILE A 49 -2.38 -7.83 -2.02
N HIS A 50 -1.37 -7.66 -2.87
CA HIS A 50 -0.04 -8.19 -2.65
C HIS A 50 0.82 -7.10 -2.03
N CYS A 51 1.13 -7.26 -0.76
CA CYS A 51 2.08 -6.41 -0.08
C CYS A 51 3.51 -6.76 -0.49
N LYS A 52 4.28 -5.76 -0.90
CA LYS A 52 5.68 -5.92 -1.34
C LYS A 52 6.67 -5.18 -0.43
N GLY A 53 6.19 -4.44 0.56
CA GLY A 53 7.05 -3.72 1.50
C GLY A 53 6.29 -2.74 2.39
N PRO A 54 6.91 -2.25 3.47
CA PRO A 54 8.32 -2.47 3.85
C PRO A 54 8.58 -3.81 4.57
N THR A 55 7.54 -4.51 5.03
CA THR A 55 7.71 -5.87 5.57
C THR A 55 7.86 -6.90 4.46
N HIS A 56 8.06 -8.17 4.83
CA HIS A 56 8.07 -9.28 3.89
C HIS A 56 6.79 -9.36 3.05
N HIS A 57 6.85 -10.08 1.94
CA HIS A 57 5.72 -10.22 1.03
C HIS A 57 4.59 -11.04 1.66
N HIS A 58 3.39 -10.49 1.69
CA HIS A 58 2.18 -11.16 2.19
C HIS A 58 0.95 -10.69 1.40
N PHE A 59 -0.17 -11.39 1.57
CA PHE A 59 -1.36 -11.19 0.73
C PHE A 59 -2.59 -10.96 1.60
N TYR A 60 -3.43 -10.01 1.19
CA TYR A 60 -4.74 -9.78 1.77
C TYR A 60 -5.84 -9.95 0.74
N LEU A 61 -6.95 -10.54 1.16
CA LEU A 61 -8.24 -10.47 0.50
C LEU A 61 -9.15 -9.54 1.30
N ALA A 62 -9.89 -8.67 0.61
CA ALA A 62 -10.87 -7.79 1.24
C ALA A 62 -12.09 -7.61 0.33
N ASP A 63 -13.20 -7.23 0.95
CA ASP A 63 -14.45 -6.89 0.26
C ASP A 63 -14.52 -5.39 0.03
N ILE A 64 -15.04 -4.96 -1.12
CA ILE A 64 -15.38 -3.57 -1.37
C ILE A 64 -16.86 -3.36 -1.01
N VAL A 65 -17.11 -2.65 0.09
CA VAL A 65 -18.45 -2.32 0.56
C VAL A 65 -18.59 -0.80 0.59
N LYS A 66 -19.53 -0.25 -0.20
CA LYS A 66 -19.80 1.20 -0.29
C LYS A 66 -18.56 2.06 -0.57
N GLY A 67 -17.64 1.55 -1.39
CA GLY A 67 -16.39 2.26 -1.72
C GLY A 67 -15.36 2.26 -0.58
N GLU A 68 -15.50 1.35 0.38
CA GLU A 68 -14.52 1.05 1.43
C GLU A 68 -14.06 -0.39 1.32
N ALA A 69 -12.85 -0.67 1.79
CA ALA A 69 -12.35 -2.03 1.88
C ALA A 69 -12.57 -2.58 3.31
N GLU A 70 -13.33 -3.66 3.40
CA GLU A 70 -13.78 -4.31 4.64
C GLU A 70 -13.41 -5.80 4.64
N ASN A 71 -13.69 -6.51 5.74
CA ASN A 71 -13.51 -7.97 5.89
C ASN A 71 -12.13 -8.50 5.47
N TRP A 72 -11.10 -7.76 5.88
CA TRP A 72 -9.70 -8.09 5.60
C TRP A 72 -9.32 -9.47 6.14
N GLN A 73 -8.83 -10.32 5.24
CA GLN A 73 -8.27 -11.62 5.57
C GLN A 73 -6.87 -11.74 4.98
N GLU A 74 -5.90 -12.08 5.82
CA GLU A 74 -4.58 -12.48 5.34
C GLU A 74 -4.68 -13.89 4.74
N ILE A 75 -4.13 -14.04 3.54
CA ILE A 75 -4.12 -15.30 2.80
C ILE A 75 -2.69 -15.70 2.50
N LEU A 76 -2.47 -17.00 2.27
CA LEU A 76 -1.15 -17.56 2.02
C LEU A 76 -0.15 -17.32 3.16
N TYR A 77 -0.64 -17.05 4.37
CA TYR A 77 0.18 -16.94 5.57
C TYR A 77 0.91 -18.26 5.85
N SER A 78 2.20 -18.16 6.19
CA SER A 78 3.04 -19.31 6.54
C SER A 78 3.80 -19.02 7.83
N GLN A 79 3.44 -19.72 8.91
CA GLN A 79 4.15 -19.61 10.18
C GLN A 79 5.63 -20.02 10.04
N GLU A 80 5.92 -21.04 9.24
CA GLU A 80 7.29 -21.49 8.99
C GLU A 80 8.14 -20.37 8.36
N TYR A 81 7.56 -19.59 7.44
CA TYR A 81 8.23 -18.45 6.84
C TYR A 81 8.49 -17.35 7.88
N GLU A 82 7.49 -17.02 8.71
CA GLU A 82 7.65 -16.03 9.79
C GLU A 82 8.73 -16.42 10.79
N ASP A 83 8.76 -17.68 11.20
CA ASP A 83 9.76 -18.21 12.12
C ASP A 83 11.17 -18.10 11.51
N ASN A 84 11.30 -18.46 10.23
CA ASN A 84 12.56 -18.36 9.50
C ASN A 84 13.04 -16.90 9.38
N VAL A 85 12.15 -15.98 9.01
CA VAL A 85 12.47 -14.54 8.93
C VAL A 85 12.86 -13.98 10.29
N GLY A 86 12.13 -14.34 11.36
CA GLY A 86 12.42 -13.91 12.73
C GLY A 86 13.72 -14.47 13.29
N SER A 87 14.19 -15.61 12.78
CA SER A 87 15.45 -16.24 13.21
C SER A 87 16.70 -15.59 12.59
N VAL A 88 16.55 -14.77 11.55
CA VAL A 88 17.65 -14.14 10.80
C VAL A 88 17.76 -12.65 11.13
N ARG A 89 18.99 -12.14 11.26
CA ARG A 89 19.24 -10.70 11.42
C ARG A 89 19.14 -9.99 10.07
N LEU A 90 17.97 -9.45 9.76
CA LEU A 90 17.77 -8.62 8.58
C LEU A 90 18.45 -7.24 8.70
N PRO A 91 18.92 -6.66 7.59
CA PRO A 91 19.45 -5.31 7.58
C PRO A 91 18.36 -4.29 7.92
N TYR A 92 18.73 -3.23 8.63
CA TYR A 92 17.82 -2.12 8.90
C TYR A 92 17.80 -1.14 7.73
N VAL A 93 16.61 -0.79 7.26
CA VAL A 93 16.43 0.18 6.16
C VAL A 93 16.23 1.57 6.74
N ILE A 94 17.09 2.51 6.34
CA ILE A 94 16.99 3.93 6.69
C ILE A 94 16.68 4.70 5.41
N SER A 95 15.63 5.53 5.45
CA SER A 95 15.27 6.43 4.35
C SER A 95 15.44 7.88 4.80
N GLU A 96 16.28 8.62 4.10
CA GLU A 96 16.56 10.03 4.38
C GLU A 96 16.22 10.89 3.17
N VAL A 97 15.59 12.03 3.41
CA VAL A 97 15.36 13.04 2.38
C VAL A 97 16.57 13.97 2.39
N VAL A 98 17.38 13.92 1.33
CA VAL A 98 18.53 14.80 1.16
C VAL A 98 18.12 15.98 0.27
N PRO A 99 17.92 17.19 0.80
CA PRO A 99 17.66 18.37 -0.02
C PRO A 99 18.92 18.71 -0.83
N LEU A 100 18.80 18.81 -2.15
CA LEU A 100 19.88 19.29 -3.00
C LEU A 100 19.96 20.80 -2.90
N GLY A 101 21.18 21.34 -2.74
CA GLY A 101 21.40 22.76 -2.44
C GLY A 101 20.87 23.75 -3.48
N GLN A 102 20.85 23.37 -4.77
CA GLN A 102 20.26 24.14 -5.88
C GLN A 102 19.90 23.18 -7.03
N GLY A 103 18.72 23.32 -7.63
CA GLY A 103 18.40 22.71 -8.93
C GLY A 103 19.29 23.31 -10.02
N PHE A 104 19.57 22.56 -11.09
CA PHE A 104 20.30 23.06 -12.26
C PHE A 104 19.77 24.45 -12.64
N GLY A 105 20.64 25.45 -12.54
CA GLY A 105 20.30 26.83 -12.88
C GLY A 105 19.73 26.91 -14.29
N MET A 106 18.52 27.42 -14.42
CA MET A 106 18.10 28.08 -15.64
C MET A 106 18.66 29.51 -15.57
N GLU A 107 19.87 29.68 -16.11
CA GLU A 107 20.25 30.96 -16.72
C GLU A 107 19.64 31.06 -18.11
#